data_AF-A0A7K0M1I2-F1
#
_entry.id   AF-A0A7K0M1I2-F1
#
_cell.length_a   1.000
_cell.length_b   1.000
_cell.length_c   1.000
_cell.angle_alpha   90.00
_cell.angle_beta   90.00
_cell.angle_gamma   90.00
#
_symmetry.space_group_name_H-M   'P 1'
#
loop_
_entity.id
_entity.type
_entity.pdbx_description
1 polymer ?
#
loop_
_entity_poly.entity_id
_entity_poly.type
_entity_poly.pdbx_seq_one_letter_code
_entity_poly.pdbx_strand_id
1 'polypeptide(L)'
;AENIYPAEVEAALNSQDAVRESAVIGIADPTWGQSVCAIVVLNDGAEVTEAELIESVKSRIASYKKPKSIVFRTEPLPRLGWPLDYETLDAEYGGGGYPGSG
;
A
#
# COMPACT_ATOMS: atom_id res chain seq x y z
N ALA A 1 -10.78 7.52 16.63
CA ALA A 1 -9.69 7.35 15.64
C ALA A 1 -10.08 6.17 14.79
N GLU A 2 -10.39 6.40 13.52
CA GLU A 2 -10.67 5.32 12.56
C GLU A 2 -9.35 4.61 12.25
N ASN A 3 -9.15 3.42 12.82
CA ASN A 3 -8.00 2.60 12.50
C ASN A 3 -8.12 2.17 11.03
N ILE A 4 -7.25 2.70 10.18
CA ILE A 4 -7.04 2.14 8.84
C ILE A 4 -6.11 0.95 9.02
N TYR A 5 -6.58 -0.24 8.67
CA TYR A 5 -5.77 -1.45 8.72
C TYR A 5 -5.10 -1.66 7.36
N PRO A 6 -3.76 -1.56 7.27
CA PRO A 6 -3.02 -1.81 6.03
C PRO A 6 -3.41 -3.14 5.38
N ALA A 7 -3.58 -4.18 6.22
CA ALA A 7 -3.98 -5.52 5.80
C ALA A 7 -5.30 -5.58 5.01
N GLU A 8 -6.30 -4.74 5.32
CA GLU A 8 -7.56 -4.71 4.54
C GLU A 8 -7.32 -4.16 3.12
N VAL A 9 -6.47 -3.13 3.01
CA VAL A 9 -6.12 -2.51 1.73
C VAL A 9 -5.25 -3.45 0.90
N GLU A 10 -4.24 -4.07 1.52
CA GLU A 10 -3.38 -5.08 0.91
C GLU A 10 -4.21 -6.26 0.40
N ALA A 11 -5.16 -6.77 1.20
CA ALA A 11 -6.04 -7.86 0.77
C ALA A 11 -6.92 -7.46 -0.44
N ALA A 12 -7.43 -6.23 -0.47
CA ALA A 12 -8.22 -5.73 -1.59
C ALA A 12 -7.39 -5.58 -2.88
N LEU A 13 -6.13 -5.15 -2.77
CA LEU A 13 -5.19 -5.03 -3.90
C LEU A 13 -4.72 -6.41 -4.38
N ASN A 14 -4.32 -7.29 -3.46
CA ASN A 14 -3.90 -8.66 -3.77
C ASN A 14 -5.02 -9.53 -4.37
N SER A 15 -6.27 -9.09 -4.28
CA SER A 15 -7.40 -9.74 -4.93
C SER A 15 -7.54 -9.38 -6.43
N GLN A 16 -6.67 -8.53 -6.98
CA GLN A 16 -6.66 -8.15 -8.38
C GLN A 16 -5.74 -9.09 -9.16
N ASP A 17 -6.20 -9.64 -10.29
CA ASP A 17 -5.38 -10.52 -11.14
C ASP A 17 -4.12 -9.82 -11.70
N ALA A 18 -4.15 -8.50 -11.84
CA ALA A 18 -3.01 -7.71 -12.27
C ALA A 18 -1.93 -7.56 -11.19
N VAL A 19 -2.29 -7.73 -9.92
CA VAL A 19 -1.41 -7.51 -8.77
C VAL A 19 -0.78 -8.82 -8.35
N ARG A 20 0.55 -8.84 -8.28
CA ARG A 20 1.32 -9.95 -7.74
C ARG A 20 1.34 -9.91 -6.22
N GLU A 21 1.77 -8.78 -5.67
CA GLU A 21 1.92 -8.53 -4.24
C GLU A 21 1.73 -7.04 -3.97
N SER A 22 1.26 -6.69 -2.78
CA SER A 22 1.10 -5.31 -2.33
C SER A 22 1.51 -5.15 -0.88
N ALA A 23 2.05 -3.98 -0.56
CA ALA A 23 2.38 -3.55 0.79
C ALA A 23 1.80 -2.17 1.02
N VAL A 24 1.27 -1.92 2.22
CA VAL A 24 0.69 -0.62 2.56
C VAL A 24 1.44 0.01 3.73
N ILE A 25 1.90 1.24 3.50
CA ILE A 25 2.68 2.03 4.45
C ILE A 25 2.01 3.38 4.72
N GLY A 26 2.30 3.96 5.88
CA GLY A 26 1.91 5.34 6.18
C GLY A 26 3.02 6.30 5.79
N ILE A 27 2.79 7.21 4.85
CA ILE A 27 3.73 8.26 4.47
C ILE A 27 3.31 9.60 5.07
N ALA A 28 4.28 10.49 5.27
CA ALA A 28 3.99 11.86 5.70
C ALA A 28 3.15 12.59 4.63
N ASP A 29 2.03 13.18 5.06
CA ASP A 29 1.14 13.94 4.18
C ASP A 29 0.99 15.38 4.70
N PRO A 30 1.24 16.40 3.88
CA PRO A 30 1.22 17.80 4.34
C PRO A 30 -0.18 18.29 4.72
N THR A 31 -1.25 17.60 4.30
CA THR A 31 -2.64 17.99 4.54
C THR A 31 -3.23 17.27 5.75
N TRP A 32 -2.86 16.00 5.98
CA TRP A 32 -3.46 15.14 7.01
C TRP A 32 -2.46 14.64 8.06
N GLY A 33 -1.20 15.07 7.97
CA GLY A 33 -0.09 14.57 8.78
C GLY A 33 0.45 13.25 8.26
N GLN A 34 -0.42 12.25 8.10
CA GLN A 34 -0.09 10.95 7.50
C GLN A 34 -1.14 10.54 6.46
N SER A 35 -0.70 9.82 5.43
CA SER A 35 -1.59 9.21 4.44
C SER A 35 -1.12 7.83 4.04
N VAL A 36 -2.08 7.03 3.59
CA VAL A 36 -1.87 5.64 3.22
C VAL A 36 -1.30 5.58 1.79
N CYS A 37 -0.11 5.04 1.66
CA CYS A 37 0.53 4.74 0.38
C CYS A 37 0.54 3.23 0.17
N ALA A 38 0.09 2.76 -0.99
CA ALA A 38 0.17 1.36 -1.34
C ALA A 38 1.28 1.14 -2.39
N ILE A 39 2.23 0.28 -2.08
CA ILE A 39 3.25 -0.19 -3.01
C ILE A 39 2.75 -1.47 -3.63
N VAL A 40 2.67 -1.50 -4.95
CA VAL A 40 2.07 -2.59 -5.72
C VAL A 40 3.08 -3.13 -6.70
N VAL A 41 3.30 -4.44 -6.66
CA VAL A 41 4.06 -5.19 -7.67
C VAL A 41 3.06 -5.82 -8.61
N LEU A 42 3.16 -5.53 -9.90
CA LEU A 42 2.29 -6.11 -10.92
C LEU A 42 2.80 -7.47 -11.38
N ASN A 43 1.89 -8.28 -11.90
CA ASN A 43 2.27 -9.51 -12.60
C ASN A 43 2.96 -9.18 -13.92
N ASP A 44 3.83 -10.07 -14.40
CA ASP A 44 4.54 -9.90 -15.66
C ASP A 44 3.56 -9.68 -16.81
N GLY A 45 3.68 -8.54 -17.50
CA GLY A 45 2.81 -8.15 -18.60
C GLY A 45 1.42 -7.64 -18.19
N ALA A 46 1.14 -7.48 -16.90
CA ALA A 46 -0.08 -6.83 -16.44
C ALA A 46 0.04 -5.30 -16.56
N GLU A 47 -1.01 -4.68 -17.09
CA GLU A 47 -1.13 -3.23 -17.18
C GLU A 47 -2.37 -2.81 -16.39
N VAL A 48 -2.17 -2.00 -15.35
CA VAL A 48 -3.24 -1.40 -14.56
C VAL A 48 -2.81 -0.03 -14.09
N THR A 49 -3.75 0.89 -14.02
CA THR A 49 -3.48 2.25 -13.55
C THR A 49 -3.71 2.39 -12.05
N GLU A 50 -3.04 3.37 -11.45
CA GLU A 50 -3.28 3.75 -10.05
C GLU A 50 -4.77 4.04 -9.80
N ALA A 51 -5.42 4.76 -10.72
CA ALA A 51 -6.83 5.12 -10.59
C ALA A 51 -7.74 3.88 -10.54
N GLU A 52 -7.50 2.89 -11.40
CA GLU A 52 -8.27 1.64 -11.42
C GLU A 52 -8.11 0.83 -10.15
N LEU A 53 -6.90 0.76 -9.60
CA LEU A 53 -6.64 0.09 -8.34
C LEU A 53 -7.29 0.84 -7.16
N ILE A 54 -7.18 2.18 -7.11
CA ILE A 54 -7.83 2.99 -6.09
C ILE A 54 -9.36 2.81 -6.14
N GLU A 55 -9.95 2.83 -7.34
CA GLU A 55 -11.39 2.64 -7.51
C GLU A 55 -11.83 1.23 -7.10
N SER A 56 -11.05 0.22 -7.49
CA SER A 56 -11.27 -1.16 -7.09
C SER A 56 -11.26 -1.35 -5.58
N VAL A 57 -10.29 -0.74 -4.89
CA VAL A 57 -10.22 -0.75 -3.43
C VAL A 57 -11.40 0.01 -2.84
N LYS A 58 -11.73 1.20 -3.36
CA LYS A 58 -12.88 2.00 -2.93
C LYS A 58 -14.22 1.26 -3.06
N SER A 59 -14.36 0.36 -4.02
CA SER A 59 -15.55 -0.50 -4.16
C SER A 59 -15.64 -1.60 -3.09
N ARG A 60 -14.54 -1.97 -2.45
CA ARG A 60 -14.45 -3.07 -1.47
C ARG A 60 -14.40 -2.58 -0.03
N ILE A 61 -13.81 -1.42 0.22
CA ILE A 61 -13.65 -0.85 1.56
C ILE A 61 -14.23 0.56 1.63
N ALA A 62 -14.47 1.07 2.83
CA ALA A 62 -14.99 2.42 3.03
C ALA A 62 -14.06 3.47 2.40
N SER A 63 -14.63 4.50 1.75
CA SER A 63 -13.89 5.47 0.94
C SER A 63 -12.81 6.26 1.69
N TYR A 64 -12.86 6.31 3.01
CA TYR A 64 -11.84 6.95 3.86
C TYR A 64 -10.62 6.04 4.13
N LYS A 65 -10.73 4.72 3.93
CA LYS A 65 -9.64 3.75 4.11
C LYS A 65 -8.81 3.52 2.84
N LYS A 66 -9.23 4.09 1.71
CA LYS A 66 -8.54 3.88 0.43
C LYS A 66 -7.11 4.46 0.49
N PRO A 67 -6.14 3.84 -0.19
CA PRO A 67 -4.84 4.44 -0.36
C PRO A 67 -5.00 5.76 -1.12
N LYS A 68 -4.25 6.77 -0.70
CA LYS A 68 -4.22 8.06 -1.41
C LYS A 68 -3.37 8.01 -2.66
N SER A 69 -2.31 7.22 -2.59
CA SER A 69 -1.37 7.05 -3.68
C SER A 69 -1.00 5.59 -3.82
N ILE A 70 -0.83 5.16 -5.07
CA ILE A 70 -0.33 3.83 -5.39
C ILE A 70 0.97 3.98 -6.18
N VAL A 71 2.01 3.31 -5.70
CA VAL A 71 3.30 3.28 -6.36
C VAL A 71 3.55 1.91 -6.94
N PHE A 72 3.85 1.87 -8.23
CA PHE A 72 4.18 0.62 -8.91
C PHE A 72 5.67 0.34 -8.75
N ARG A 73 5.98 -0.85 -8.26
CA ARG A 73 7.35 -1.34 -8.09
C ARG A 73 7.59 -2.50 -9.06
N THR A 74 8.70 -2.43 -9.78
CA THR A 74 9.12 -3.49 -10.72
C THR A 74 9.78 -4.66 -10.01
N GLU A 75 10.41 -4.41 -8.86
CA GLU A 75 11.08 -5.43 -8.05
C GLU A 75 10.16 -6.01 -6.98
N PRO A 76 10.28 -7.31 -6.66
CA PRO A 76 9.51 -7.95 -5.60
C PRO A 76 9.76 -7.26 -4.26
N LEU A 77 8.72 -7.17 -3.43
CA LEU A 77 8.79 -6.50 -2.13
C LEU A 77 9.96 -7.04 -1.29
N PRO A 78 10.70 -6.18 -0.59
CA PRO A 78 11.82 -6.61 0.24
C PRO A 78 11.28 -7.47 1.39
N ARG A 79 11.97 -8.57 1.71
CA ARG A 79 11.55 -9.53 2.74
C ARG A 79 12.75 -9.93 3.58
N LEU A 80 12.59 -9.94 4.90
CA LEU A 80 13.58 -10.45 5.85
C LEU A 80 13.31 -11.93 6.15
N GLY A 81 13.26 -12.74 5.09
CA GLY A 81 12.85 -14.16 5.14
C GLY A 81 11.35 -14.32 4.97
N TRP A 82 10.64 -14.72 6.04
CA TRP A 82 9.18 -14.87 6.03
C TRP A 82 8.42 -13.53 6.05
N PRO A 83 8.77 -12.55 6.92
CA PRO A 83 8.08 -11.26 6.97
C PRO A 83 8.54 -10.31 5.85
N LEU A 84 7.63 -9.43 5.42
CA LEU A 84 7.96 -8.26 4.60
C LEU A 84 8.82 -7.29 5.40
N ASP A 85 9.77 -6.68 4.72
CA ASP A 85 10.65 -5.66 5.27
C ASP A 85 10.02 -4.27 5.09
N TYR A 86 9.12 -3.92 6.01
CA TYR A 86 8.48 -2.61 6.02
C TYR A 86 9.48 -1.48 6.26
N GLU A 87 10.60 -1.73 6.96
CA GLU A 87 11.63 -0.71 7.21
C GLU A 87 12.32 -0.28 5.91
N THR A 88 12.64 -1.22 5.03
CA THR A 88 13.17 -0.90 3.70
C THR A 88 12.15 -0.12 2.87
N LEU A 89 10.88 -0.52 2.88
CA LEU A 89 9.82 0.20 2.15
C LEU A 89 9.60 1.60 2.71
N ASP A 90 9.65 1.77 4.01
CA ASP A 90 9.54 3.07 4.67
C ASP A 90 10.72 3.97 4.27
N ALA A 91 11.94 3.43 4.25
CA ALA A 91 13.12 4.20 3.82
C ALA A 91 13.08 4.57 2.33
N GLU A 92 12.56 3.69 1.48
CA GLU A 92 12.49 3.89 0.02
C GLU A 92 11.37 4.87 -0.38
N TYR A 93 10.21 4.79 0.28
CA TYR A 93 8.99 5.52 -0.08
C TYR A 93 8.59 6.60 0.92
N GLY A 94 9.41 6.87 1.94
CA GLY A 94 9.16 7.91 2.94
C GLY A 94 8.07 7.53 3.95
N GLY A 95 7.95 6.24 4.25
CA GLY A 95 7.06 5.72 5.27
C GLY A 95 7.56 6.00 6.69
N GLY A 96 6.63 6.08 7.64
CA GLY A 96 6.93 6.31 9.05
C GLY A 96 5.76 6.84 9.87
N GLY A 97 5.96 6.92 11.19
CA GLY A 97 4.96 7.42 12.15
C GLY A 97 3.91 6.38 12.57
N TYR A 98 4.26 5.10 12.57
CA TYR A 98 3.35 4.05 13.05
C TYR A 98 3.05 4.25 14.54
N PRO A 99 1.77 4.17 14.97
CA PRO A 99 1.41 4.24 16.38
C PRO A 99 1.97 3.01 17.10
N GLY A 100 3.07 3.18 17.84
CA GLY A 100 3.78 2.11 18.54
C GLY A 100 5.30 2.07 18.32
N SER A 101 5.82 2.88 17.39
CA SER A 101 7.26 3.13 17.26
C SER A 101 7.69 4.21 18.26
N GLY A 102 7.53 3.95 19.56
CA GLY A 102 7.84 4.89 20.65
C GLY A 102 7.54 4.32 22.02
#